data_AF-A0AA40A6U2-F1
#
_entry.id   AF-A0AA40A6U2-F1
#
_cell.length_a   1.000
_cell.length_b   1.000
_cell.length_c   1.000
_cell.angle_alpha   90.00
_cell.angle_beta   90.00
_cell.angle_gamma   90.00
#
_symmetry.space_group_name_H-M   'P 1'
#
loop_
_entity.id
_entity.type
_entity.pdbx_description
1 polymer ?
#
loop_
_entity_poly.entity_id
_entity_poly.type
_entity_poly.pdbx_seq_one_letter_code
_entity_poly.pdbx_strand_id
1 'polypeptide(L)' 'MRLLERGDTGELRLTNPIPNDAIPEIPRYAILSHTWGDEEVSFEDMADGTAKKKAGYAK' A
#
# COMPACT_ATOMS: atom_id res chain seq x y z
N MET A 1 -5.06 -8.33 8.01
CA MET A 1 -4.24 -7.78 6.90
C MET A 1 -4.77 -6.39 6.51
N ARG A 2 -4.00 -5.52 5.85
CA ARG A 2 -4.53 -4.27 5.26
C ARG A 2 -4.09 -4.18 3.80
N LEU A 3 -4.92 -3.60 2.94
CA LEU A 3 -4.61 -3.34 1.53
C LEU A 3 -4.47 -1.83 1.30
N LEU A 4 -3.96 -1.48 0.13
CA LEU A 4 -3.97 -0.10 -0.36
C LEU A 4 -5.18 0.11 -1.27
N GLU A 5 -5.93 1.17 -0.99
CA GLU A 5 -7.00 1.67 -1.83
C GLU A 5 -6.51 2.92 -2.57
N ARG A 6 -6.82 3.01 -3.85
CA ARG A 6 -6.59 4.21 -4.67
C ARG A 6 -7.90 4.96 -4.82
N GLY A 7 -7.99 6.14 -4.22
CA GLY A 7 -9.15 7.03 -4.38
C GLY A 7 -9.23 7.64 -5.78
N ASP A 8 -10.35 8.28 -6.08
CA ASP A 8 -10.66 8.84 -7.41
C ASP A 8 -9.65 9.89 -7.89
N THR A 9 -9.02 10.60 -6.95
CA THR A 9 -7.98 11.60 -7.21
C THR A 9 -6.58 11.00 -7.37
N GLY A 10 -6.46 9.66 -7.27
CA GLY A 10 -5.20 8.94 -7.29
C GLY A 10 -4.49 8.85 -5.93
N GLU A 11 -5.09 9.38 -4.86
CA GLU A 11 -4.53 9.25 -3.51
C GLU A 11 -4.57 7.81 -3.02
N LEU A 12 -3.45 7.34 -2.47
CA LEU A 12 -3.35 6.03 -1.83
C LEU A 12 -3.67 6.12 -0.34
N ARG A 13 -4.54 5.22 0.15
CA ARG A 13 -4.91 5.11 1.57
C ARG A 13 -4.90 3.65 2.02
N LEU A 14 -4.66 3.44 3.31
CA LEU A 14 -4.79 2.10 3.91
C LEU A 14 -6.26 1.77 4.13
N THR A 15 -6.66 0.55 3.75
CA THR A 15 -7.99 0.04 4.11
C THR A 15 -8.07 -0.27 5.61
N ASN A 16 -9.30 -0.44 6.10
CA ASN A 16 -9.52 -1.04 7.41
C ASN A 16 -8.86 -2.43 7.50
N PRO A 17 -8.49 -2.88 8.71
CA PRO A 17 -8.03 -4.25 8.93
C PRO A 17 -9.04 -5.26 8.40
N ILE A 18 -8.59 -6.09 7.48
CA ILE A 18 -9.36 -7.21 6.96
C ILE A 18 -9.26 -8.34 7.98
N PRO A 19 -10.40 -8.81 8.52
CA PRO A 19 -10.42 -9.93 9.45
C PRO A 19 -10.04 -11.23 8.73
N ASN A 20 -9.48 -12.18 9.49
CA ASN A 20 -8.84 -13.37 8.92
C ASN A 20 -9.82 -14.34 8.24
N ASP A 21 -11.09 -14.30 8.65
CA ASP A 21 -12.19 -15.08 8.08
C ASP A 21 -12.68 -14.53 6.73
N ALA A 22 -12.38 -13.27 6.40
CA ALA A 22 -12.69 -12.64 5.11
C ALA A 22 -11.59 -12.85 4.05
N ILE A 23 -10.46 -13.50 4.39
CA ILE A 23 -9.40 -13.84 3.44
C ILE A 23 -9.88 -14.64 2.20
N PRO A 24 -10.84 -15.59 2.29
CA PRO A 24 -11.33 -16.34 1.13
C PRO A 24 -11.96 -15.46 0.04
N GLU A 25 -12.47 -14.28 0.41
CA GLU A 25 -13.15 -13.35 -0.51
C GLU A 25 -12.17 -12.44 -1.26
N ILE A 26 -10.91 -12.35 -0.80
CA ILE A 26 -9.89 -11.53 -1.45
C ILE A 26 -9.29 -12.29 -2.62
N PRO A 27 -9.37 -11.78 -3.86
CA PRO A 27 -8.74 -12.43 -4.99
C PRO A 27 -7.23 -12.55 -4.77
N ARG A 28 -6.65 -13.68 -5.14
CA ARG A 28 -5.20 -13.90 -5.01
C ARG A 28 -4.45 -12.86 -5.85
N TYR A 29 -3.55 -12.13 -5.22
CA TYR A 29 -2.68 -11.17 -5.86
C TYR A 29 -1.22 -11.51 -5.57
N ALA A 30 -0.34 -11.14 -6.49
CA ALA A 30 1.10 -11.17 -6.28
C ALA A 30 1.63 -9.76 -6.46
N ILE A 31 2.49 -9.31 -5.55
CA ILE A 31 3.19 -8.03 -5.69
C ILE A 31 4.43 -8.29 -6.53
N LEU A 32 4.46 -7.71 -7.74
CA LEU A 32 5.65 -7.67 -8.57
C LEU A 32 6.43 -6.40 -8.21
N SER A 33 7.37 -6.52 -7.27
CA SER A 33 8.29 -5.44 -6.94
C SER A 33 9.36 -5.36 -8.04
N HIS A 34 9.35 -4.27 -8.81
CA HIS A 34 10.53 -3.85 -9.57
C HIS A 34 11.55 -3.31 -8.58
N THR A 35 12.83 -3.63 -8.77
CA THR A 35 13.94 -3.47 -7.81
C THR A 35 13.81 -2.25 -6.91
N TRP A 36 14.09 -2.49 -5.62
CA TRP A 36 14.04 -1.47 -4.59
C TRP A 36 15.00 -0.33 -4.95
N GLY A 37 14.46 0.88 -5.01
CA GLY A 37 15.21 2.09 -5.32
C GLY A 37 15.44 2.94 -4.07
N ASP A 38 16.16 4.03 -4.22
CA ASP A 38 16.34 4.98 -3.12
C ASP A 38 14.98 5.57 -2.68
N GLU A 39 14.82 5.72 -1.37
CA GLU A 39 13.62 6.22 -0.72
C GLU A 39 12.34 5.43 -1.08
N GLU A 40 12.36 4.10 -0.95
CA GLU A 40 11.15 3.31 -1.06
C GLU A 40 10.17 3.56 0.08
N VAL A 41 8.88 3.55 -0.26
CA VAL A 41 7.77 3.73 0.68
C VAL A 41 7.52 2.40 1.40
N SER A 42 7.71 2.42 2.72
CA SER A 42 7.32 1.30 3.58
C SER A 42 5.86 1.41 4.00
N PHE A 43 5.34 0.33 4.60
CA PHE A 43 4.03 0.35 5.24
C PHE A 43 3.95 1.38 6.38
N GLU A 44 5.02 1.53 7.16
CA GLU A 44 5.11 2.50 8.26
C GLU A 44 5.01 3.93 7.73
N ASP A 45 5.68 4.24 6.62
CA ASP A 45 5.58 5.56 6.00
C ASP A 45 4.14 5.90 5.55
N MET A 46 3.39 4.89 5.09
CA MET A 46 1.97 5.05 4.74
C MET A 46 1.10 5.24 5.98
N ALA A 47 1.40 4.54 7.07
CA ALA A 47 0.68 4.65 8.34
C ALA A 47 0.91 6.02 9.01
N ASP A 48 2.14 6.52 8.96
CA ASP A 48 2.55 7.80 9.56
C ASP A 48 2.27 9.01 8.65
N GLY A 49 1.83 8.77 7.42
CA GLY A 49 1.56 9.82 6.42
C GLY A 49 2.82 10.50 5.87
N THR A 50 3.99 9.92 6.09
CA THR A 50 5.29 10.43 5.59
C THR A 50 5.63 9.94 4.20
N ALA A 51 4.91 8.93 3.69
CA ALA A 51 5.14 8.30 2.38
C ALA A 51 5.29 9.29 1.23
N LYS A 52 4.46 10.35 1.18
CA LYS A 52 4.49 11.38 0.13
C LYS A 52 5.81 12.15 0.04
N LYS A 53 6.65 12.10 1.09
CA LYS A 53 7.96 12.76 1.13
C LYS A 53 9.06 11.94 0.46
N LYS A 54 8.81 10.66 0.22
CA LYS A 54 9.80 9.73 -0.33
C LYS A 54 9.77 9.74 -1.86
N ALA A 55 10.93 9.77 -2.51
CA ALA A 55 11.01 9.73 -3.97
C ALA A 55 10.29 8.50 -4.58
N GLY A 56 10.28 7.35 -3.88
CA GLY A 56 9.59 6.15 -4.33
C GLY A 56 8.06 6.24 -4.37
N TYR A 57 7.43 7.27 -3.78
CA TYR A 57 5.98 7.44 -3.77
C TYR A 57 5.40 7.84 -5.13
N ALA A 58 6.19 8.50 -5.97
CA ALA A 58 5.74 8.98 -7.28
C ALA A 58 5.81 7.93 -8.40
N LYS A 59 6.21 6.69 -8.08
CA LYS A 59 6.29 5.58 -9.05
C LYS A 59 4.93 5.17 -9.61
#